data_AF-A0A954P222-F1
#
_entry.id   AF-A0A954P222-F1
#
_cell.length_a   1.000
_cell.length_b   1.000
_cell.length_c   1.000
_cell.angle_alpha   90.00
_cell.angle_beta   90.00
_cell.angle_gamma   90.00
#
_symmetry.space_group_name_H-M   'P 1'
#
loop_
_entity.id
_entity.type
_entity.pdbx_description
1 polymer ?
#
loop_
_entity_poly.entity_id
_entity_poly.type
_entity_poly.pdbx_seq_one_letter_code
_entity_poly.pdbx_strand_id
1 'polypeptide(L)'
;APSSTETTSSAQASLAAAAAAGLLRSHTGEMLAPVLASGTRAEREVFDPEAARARREGDVDLSRIGKEAKMPWEADGPRWHTVDRIAHNGNPARWEGAALEHVIDLLAAQPGFASRIDLSEPDWNNRTVVEVAGPAKVDAWLLHAMTGDEWLLTLKFRVQKRTFDEATLDAALGLKPIDDIDEIQVYGRGPRVKVRNLKGPWQEVSISVHWLAEIDTPAFREFLETAVASFGRYLEQRQQDPAELMPWKKLGRKWHLLRKGFPSGKKVFWEADTLDRLFDLVEELAPNHEATWTGRTVATWTPASNGDNSSGTDVRIYTKRRGGIDLVLLVEPGSIALGRIASLGHEREISQHSSGRDQVRLRFRRTNQVEHPELQAVLSEVL
;
A
#
# COMPACT_ATOMS: atom_id res chain seq x y z
N ALA A 1 45.87 56.60 23.71
CA ALA A 1 44.82 57.52 24.17
C ALA A 1 44.11 58.06 22.94
N PRO A 2 42.77 58.16 22.87
CA PRO A 2 41.74 58.25 23.92
C PRO A 2 40.82 57.01 23.90
N SER A 3 39.66 56.90 24.56
CA SER A 3 39.16 57.35 25.85
C SER A 3 37.92 56.48 26.15
N SER A 4 37.85 55.93 27.35
CA SER A 4 36.72 55.17 27.89
C SER A 4 35.52 56.09 28.13
N THR A 5 34.38 55.88 27.46
CA THR A 5 33.06 56.45 27.85
C THR A 5 31.95 55.82 27.00
N GLU A 6 31.45 54.62 27.34
CA GLU A 6 30.16 54.17 26.76
C GLU A 6 29.42 53.06 27.52
N THR A 7 29.76 52.76 28.77
CA THR A 7 29.07 51.73 29.56
C THR A 7 28.20 52.26 30.71
N THR A 8 28.11 53.58 30.89
CA THR A 8 27.24 54.21 31.91
C THR A 8 25.83 54.54 31.42
N SER A 9 25.54 54.43 30.11
CA SER A 9 24.28 54.89 29.50
C SER A 9 23.09 53.93 29.70
N SER A 10 23.29 52.61 29.57
CA SER A 10 22.15 51.66 29.57
C SER A 10 21.54 51.41 30.95
N ALA A 11 22.33 51.57 32.02
CA ALA A 11 21.84 51.44 33.40
C ALA A 11 21.02 52.67 33.85
N GLN A 12 21.38 53.87 33.40
CA GLN A 12 20.61 55.08 33.68
C GLN A 12 19.30 55.13 32.87
N ALA A 13 19.30 54.60 31.64
CA ALA A 13 18.09 54.49 30.82
C ALA A 13 17.07 53.49 31.39
N SER A 14 17.52 52.38 32.00
CA SER A 14 16.60 51.39 32.58
C SER A 14 15.96 51.85 33.90
N LEU A 15 16.67 52.64 34.70
CA LEU A 15 16.13 53.29 35.91
C LEU A 15 15.08 54.36 35.56
N ALA A 16 15.30 55.14 34.49
CA ALA A 16 14.34 56.15 34.04
C ALA A 16 13.05 55.52 33.46
N ALA A 17 13.17 54.40 32.73
CA ALA A 17 12.02 53.67 32.21
C ALA A 17 11.20 52.98 33.31
N ALA A 18 11.85 52.51 34.38
CA ALA A 18 11.18 51.86 35.52
C ALA A 18 10.39 52.83 36.40
N ALA A 19 10.75 54.13 36.41
CA ALA A 19 9.96 55.16 37.09
C ALA A 19 8.71 55.57 36.29
N ALA A 20 8.73 55.42 34.97
CA ALA A 20 7.62 55.83 34.08
C ALA A 20 6.54 54.75 33.89
N ALA A 21 6.88 53.47 34.01
CA ALA A 21 5.93 52.37 34.03
C ALA A 21 5.94 51.79 35.44
N GLY A 22 4.90 52.05 36.24
CA GLY A 22 4.79 51.67 37.65
C GLY A 22 5.05 50.18 37.93
N LEU A 23 6.31 49.79 37.91
CA LEU A 23 6.80 48.46 38.20
C LEU A 23 6.71 48.28 39.71
N LEU A 24 5.89 47.33 40.12
CA LEU A 24 5.74 46.97 41.52
C LEU A 24 7.10 46.61 42.10
N ARG A 25 7.42 47.21 43.26
CA ARG A 25 8.68 47.00 43.95
C ARG A 25 8.90 45.50 44.22
N SER A 26 9.95 44.93 43.63
CA SER A 26 10.35 43.55 43.91
C SER A 26 11.42 43.55 44.99
N HIS A 27 11.00 43.32 46.23
CA HIS A 27 11.92 43.17 47.35
C HIS A 27 12.93 42.03 47.12
N THR A 28 12.53 40.97 46.41
CA THR A 28 13.42 39.87 46.03
C THR A 28 14.46 40.31 45.00
N GLY A 29 14.07 41.10 44.01
CA GLY A 29 15.01 41.67 43.03
C GLY A 29 16.05 42.57 43.69
N GLU A 30 15.63 43.40 44.65
CA GLU A 30 16.53 44.27 45.44
C GLU A 30 17.53 43.45 46.28
N MET A 31 17.07 42.38 46.94
CA MET A 31 17.93 41.52 47.76
C MET A 31 18.90 40.67 46.91
N LEU A 32 18.48 40.24 45.73
CA LEU A 32 19.31 39.43 44.82
C LEU A 32 20.24 40.27 43.93
N ALA A 33 20.00 41.58 43.78
CA ALA A 33 20.84 42.46 42.98
C ALA A 33 22.34 42.40 43.34
N PRO A 34 22.77 42.54 44.61
CA PRO A 34 24.18 42.42 44.97
C PRO A 34 24.75 41.02 44.69
N VAL A 35 23.94 39.97 44.86
CA VAL A 35 24.34 38.58 44.59
C VAL A 35 24.58 38.36 43.10
N LEU A 36 23.64 38.82 42.25
CA LEU A 36 23.74 38.74 40.79
C LEU A 36 24.86 39.59 40.21
N ALA A 37 25.23 40.70 40.88
CA ALA A 37 26.37 41.53 40.53
C ALA A 37 27.70 40.88 40.92
N SER A 38 27.75 40.15 42.05
CA SER A 38 28.93 39.41 42.50
C SER A 38 29.15 38.07 41.78
N GLY A 39 28.15 37.58 41.05
CA GLY A 39 28.20 36.27 40.40
C GLY A 39 29.15 36.25 39.20
N THR A 40 30.10 35.31 39.18
CA THR A 40 30.98 35.06 38.04
C THR A 40 30.16 34.60 36.84
N ARG A 41 30.23 35.31 35.72
CA ARG A 41 29.59 34.93 34.46
C ARG A 41 30.64 34.42 33.49
N ALA A 42 30.38 33.28 32.87
CA ALA A 42 31.16 32.77 31.76
C ALA A 42 30.32 32.81 30.49
N GLU A 43 30.98 32.98 29.36
CA GLU A 43 30.33 32.89 28.06
C GLU A 43 29.94 31.41 27.81
N ARG A 44 28.71 31.19 27.37
CA ARG A 44 28.21 29.84 27.09
C ARG A 44 28.57 29.50 25.65
N GLU A 45 29.29 28.40 25.44
CA GLU A 45 29.51 27.89 24.08
C GLU A 45 28.17 27.59 23.41
N VAL A 46 27.96 28.24 22.27
CA VAL A 46 26.77 28.04 21.43
C VAL A 46 27.06 26.87 20.51
N PHE A 47 26.33 25.76 20.68
CA PHE A 47 26.39 24.64 19.77
C PHE A 47 25.95 25.08 18.37
N ASP A 48 26.83 24.91 17.38
CA ASP A 48 26.54 25.17 15.97
C ASP A 48 26.07 23.87 15.26
N PRO A 49 24.76 23.73 14.99
CA PRO A 49 24.22 22.56 14.33
C PRO A 49 24.67 22.42 12.87
N GLU A 50 25.08 23.49 12.19
CA GLU A 50 25.52 23.43 10.79
C GLU A 50 26.98 22.94 10.71
N ALA A 51 27.85 23.40 11.61
CA ALA A 51 29.21 22.86 11.74
C ALA A 51 29.22 21.36 12.10
N ALA A 52 28.25 20.90 12.90
CA ALA A 52 28.10 19.49 13.25
C ALA A 52 27.59 18.61 12.08
N ARG A 53 26.95 19.21 11.06
CA ARG A 53 26.44 18.52 9.86
C ARG A 53 27.44 18.47 8.70
N ALA A 54 28.55 19.20 8.79
CA ALA A 54 29.57 19.20 7.75
C ALA A 54 30.22 17.80 7.63
N ARG A 55 30.04 17.16 6.47
CA ARG A 55 30.67 15.87 6.13
C ARG A 55 32.19 15.98 6.25
N ARG A 56 32.80 15.05 6.97
CA ARG A 56 34.26 14.93 7.12
C ARG A 56 34.82 13.92 6.14
N GLU A 57 36.11 14.05 5.83
CA GLU A 57 36.84 13.07 5.04
C GLU A 57 36.90 11.75 5.83
N GLY A 58 36.29 10.69 5.27
CA GLY A 58 36.09 9.41 5.94
C GLY A 58 34.65 9.13 6.39
N ASP A 59 33.73 10.10 6.30
CA ASP A 59 32.30 9.84 6.54
C ASP A 59 31.75 8.89 5.47
N VAL A 60 31.42 7.68 5.91
CA VAL A 60 30.74 6.70 5.06
C VAL A 60 29.32 7.19 4.81
N ASP A 61 28.95 7.29 3.54
CA ASP A 61 27.58 7.64 3.17
C ASP A 61 26.62 6.59 3.74
N LEU A 62 25.73 6.99 4.65
CA LEU A 62 24.71 6.12 5.25
C LEU A 62 23.90 5.37 4.17
N SER A 63 23.75 5.96 2.97
CA SER A 63 23.06 5.34 1.85
C SER A 63 23.81 4.18 1.19
N ARG A 64 25.08 3.95 1.54
CA ARG A 64 25.90 2.83 1.07
C ARG A 64 25.99 1.68 2.05
N ILE A 65 25.66 1.88 3.32
CA ILE A 65 25.68 0.84 4.34
C ILE A 65 24.40 0.00 4.21
N GLY A 66 24.55 -1.30 3.91
CA GLY A 66 23.44 -2.28 3.94
C GLY A 66 22.66 -2.49 2.65
N LYS A 67 23.04 -1.90 1.51
CA LYS A 67 22.34 -2.12 0.21
C LYS A 67 22.53 -3.51 -0.40
N GLU A 68 23.60 -4.20 -0.05
CA GLU A 68 23.95 -5.54 -0.57
C GLU A 68 23.82 -6.64 0.48
N ALA A 69 23.51 -6.28 1.73
CA ALA A 69 23.33 -7.24 2.81
C ALA A 69 21.91 -7.80 2.75
N LYS A 70 21.78 -9.11 2.49
CA LYS A 70 20.51 -9.81 2.68
C LYS A 70 20.05 -9.64 4.12
N MET A 71 18.77 -9.38 4.30
CA MET A 71 18.17 -9.39 5.62
C MET A 71 18.18 -10.81 6.21
N PRO A 72 18.17 -10.98 7.54
CA PRO A 72 18.21 -12.31 8.15
C PRO A 72 17.15 -13.29 7.62
N TRP A 73 15.93 -12.82 7.40
CA TRP A 73 14.83 -13.62 6.81
C TRP A 73 15.01 -13.91 5.31
N GLU A 74 15.76 -13.08 4.57
CA GLU A 74 16.13 -13.34 3.16
C GLU A 74 17.29 -14.34 3.05
N ALA A 75 18.12 -14.44 4.10
CA ALA A 75 19.26 -15.35 4.15
C ALA A 75 18.84 -16.76 4.58
N ASP A 76 18.06 -16.87 5.66
CA ASP A 76 17.53 -18.14 6.19
C ASP A 76 16.17 -17.90 6.86
N GLY A 77 15.13 -17.84 6.03
CA GLY A 77 13.75 -17.60 6.46
C GLY A 77 13.22 -18.64 7.45
N PRO A 78 13.28 -19.95 7.17
CA PRO A 78 12.84 -20.97 8.12
C PRO A 78 13.46 -20.80 9.51
N ARG A 79 14.80 -20.68 9.57
CA ARG A 79 15.49 -20.46 10.85
C ARG A 79 15.07 -19.15 11.52
N TRP A 80 14.94 -18.06 10.76
CA TRP A 80 14.50 -16.77 11.29
C TRP A 80 13.14 -16.87 11.99
N HIS A 81 12.20 -17.57 11.38
CA HIS A 81 10.82 -17.68 11.86
C HIS A 81 10.60 -18.76 12.91
N THR A 82 11.41 -19.83 12.96
CA THR A 82 11.17 -20.96 13.88
C THR A 82 12.22 -21.06 14.99
N VAL A 83 13.45 -20.56 14.79
CA VAL A 83 14.54 -20.66 15.76
C VAL A 83 14.89 -19.31 16.36
N ASP A 84 15.28 -18.34 15.53
CA ASP A 84 15.80 -17.06 16.00
C ASP A 84 14.68 -16.18 16.60
N ARG A 85 13.51 -16.18 15.94
CA ARG A 85 12.22 -15.60 16.37
C ARG A 85 12.36 -14.24 17.06
N ILE A 86 12.57 -13.18 16.28
CA ILE A 86 12.66 -11.82 16.81
C ILE A 86 11.33 -11.08 16.66
N ALA A 87 10.78 -10.62 17.79
CA ALA A 87 9.54 -9.88 17.85
C ALA A 87 9.69 -8.42 17.36
N HIS A 88 8.56 -7.72 17.18
CA HIS A 88 8.52 -6.33 16.73
C HIS A 88 9.31 -5.37 17.63
N ASN A 89 9.32 -5.64 18.94
CA ASN A 89 10.07 -4.86 19.93
C ASN A 89 11.56 -5.23 20.01
N GLY A 90 12.02 -6.19 19.20
CA GLY A 90 13.40 -6.67 19.18
C GLY A 90 13.72 -7.74 20.23
N ASN A 91 12.76 -8.10 21.10
CA ASN A 91 12.94 -9.19 22.05
C ASN A 91 12.83 -10.55 21.36
N PRO A 92 13.44 -11.61 21.93
CA PRO A 92 13.15 -12.97 21.53
C PRO A 92 11.68 -13.31 21.74
N ALA A 93 11.06 -13.95 20.76
CA ALA A 93 9.71 -14.45 20.90
C ALA A 93 9.68 -15.66 21.85
N ARG A 94 8.66 -15.67 22.70
CA ARG A 94 8.39 -16.63 23.76
C ARG A 94 7.50 -17.78 23.31
N TRP A 95 6.70 -17.60 22.26
CA TRP A 95 5.95 -18.71 21.67
C TRP A 95 6.89 -19.76 21.05
N GLU A 96 6.40 -20.99 20.95
CA GLU A 96 7.18 -22.17 20.54
C GLU A 96 7.29 -22.28 19.02
N GLY A 97 8.51 -22.16 18.49
CA GLY A 97 8.81 -22.26 17.06
C GLY A 97 8.32 -23.54 16.40
N ALA A 98 8.37 -24.65 17.14
CA ALA A 98 7.88 -25.95 16.69
C ALA A 98 6.38 -25.93 16.35
N ALA A 99 5.60 -25.01 16.91
CA ALA A 99 4.20 -24.84 16.54
C ALA A 99 4.06 -24.39 15.07
N LEU A 100 4.92 -23.47 14.60
CA LEU A 100 4.91 -23.06 13.20
C LEU A 100 5.40 -24.18 12.29
N GLU A 101 6.50 -24.84 12.65
CA GLU A 101 7.04 -25.98 11.91
C GLU A 101 5.98 -27.07 11.74
N HIS A 102 5.29 -27.43 12.82
CA HIS A 102 4.21 -28.42 12.79
C HIS A 102 3.09 -28.05 11.82
N VAL A 103 2.64 -26.80 11.79
CA VAL A 103 1.60 -26.35 10.85
C VAL A 103 2.08 -26.45 9.40
N ILE A 104 3.33 -26.04 9.13
CA ILE A 104 3.92 -26.13 7.80
C ILE A 104 4.08 -27.60 7.37
N ASP A 105 4.53 -28.47 8.27
CA ASP A 105 4.69 -29.91 8.02
C ASP A 105 3.33 -30.58 7.76
N LEU A 106 2.29 -30.23 8.52
CA LEU A 106 0.93 -30.70 8.27
C LEU A 106 0.41 -30.27 6.89
N LEU A 107 0.71 -29.04 6.47
CA LEU A 107 0.35 -28.56 5.14
C LEU A 107 1.17 -29.22 4.02
N ALA A 108 2.43 -29.60 4.29
CA ALA A 108 3.32 -30.24 3.32
C ALA A 108 3.10 -31.76 3.16
N ALA A 109 2.60 -32.45 4.19
CA ALA A 109 2.47 -33.90 4.20
C ALA A 109 1.44 -34.47 3.19
N GLN A 110 1.80 -35.55 2.49
CA GLN A 110 0.88 -36.43 1.74
C GLN A 110 0.97 -37.89 2.19
N PRO A 111 -0.15 -38.66 2.30
CA PRO A 111 -1.50 -38.37 1.82
C PRO A 111 -2.50 -38.03 2.94
N GLY A 112 -3.17 -36.88 2.83
CA GLY A 112 -4.21 -36.41 3.77
C GLY A 112 -4.55 -34.93 3.58
N PHE A 113 -3.51 -34.08 3.43
CA PHE A 113 -3.63 -32.63 3.29
C PHE A 113 -3.25 -32.14 1.88
N ALA A 114 -1.98 -32.30 1.48
CA ALA A 114 -1.49 -31.80 0.20
C ALA A 114 -1.96 -32.61 -1.03
N SER A 115 -2.44 -33.85 -0.85
CA SER A 115 -2.93 -34.66 -1.98
C SER A 115 -4.23 -34.14 -2.59
N ARG A 116 -4.90 -33.20 -1.90
CA ARG A 116 -6.16 -32.61 -2.33
C ARG A 116 -5.97 -31.31 -3.12
N ILE A 117 -4.87 -30.58 -2.94
CA ILE A 117 -4.65 -29.24 -3.52
C ILE A 117 -3.15 -28.95 -3.68
N ASP A 118 -2.76 -28.39 -4.83
CA ASP A 118 -1.42 -27.87 -5.08
C ASP A 118 -1.21 -26.53 -4.34
N LEU A 119 -0.52 -26.56 -3.19
CA LEU A 119 -0.11 -25.38 -2.45
C LEU A 119 1.31 -24.97 -2.86
N SER A 120 1.57 -23.68 -2.88
CA SER A 120 2.93 -23.18 -3.10
C SER A 120 3.80 -23.46 -1.87
N GLU A 121 5.11 -23.56 -2.09
CA GLU A 121 6.07 -23.59 -0.98
C GLU A 121 5.86 -22.38 -0.05
N PRO A 122 6.07 -22.52 1.27
CA PRO A 122 5.93 -21.41 2.19
C PRO A 122 6.88 -20.26 1.82
N ASP A 123 6.34 -19.05 1.70
CA ASP A 123 7.11 -17.83 1.52
C ASP A 123 7.57 -17.31 2.89
N TRP A 124 8.87 -17.42 3.13
CA TRP A 124 9.55 -16.95 4.32
C TRP A 124 10.19 -15.57 4.14
N ASN A 125 10.05 -14.95 2.96
CA ASN A 125 10.74 -13.71 2.62
C ASN A 125 10.02 -12.46 3.16
N ASN A 126 9.72 -12.47 4.44
CA ASN A 126 9.17 -11.33 5.15
C ASN A 126 9.61 -11.38 6.61
N ARG A 127 9.96 -10.23 7.19
CA ARG A 127 10.44 -10.16 8.57
C ARG A 127 9.49 -10.80 9.61
N THR A 128 8.18 -10.76 9.39
CA THR A 128 7.18 -11.02 10.45
C THR A 128 6.02 -11.90 10.03
N VAL A 129 6.02 -12.38 8.79
CA VAL A 129 4.92 -13.14 8.20
C VAL A 129 5.49 -14.33 7.43
N VAL A 130 4.90 -15.51 7.62
CA VAL A 130 5.09 -16.64 6.71
C VAL A 130 3.79 -16.85 5.97
N GLU A 131 3.85 -16.89 4.63
CA GLU A 131 2.67 -17.07 3.77
C GLU A 131 2.69 -18.45 3.10
N VAL A 132 1.56 -19.15 3.11
CA VAL A 132 1.34 -20.33 2.26
C VAL A 132 0.21 -20.01 1.31
N ALA A 133 0.51 -20.01 0.01
CA ALA A 133 -0.41 -19.60 -1.04
C ALA A 133 -0.96 -20.76 -1.87
N GLY A 134 -2.04 -20.48 -2.61
CA GLY A 134 -2.43 -21.34 -3.73
C GLY A 134 -1.37 -21.30 -4.84
N PRO A 135 -1.56 -22.04 -5.93
CA PRO A 135 -0.56 -22.11 -7.00
C PRO A 135 -0.41 -20.73 -7.66
N ALA A 136 0.82 -20.37 -8.05
CA ALA A 136 1.27 -19.01 -8.44
C ALA A 136 0.41 -18.21 -9.46
N LYS A 137 -0.55 -18.83 -10.13
CA LYS A 137 -1.53 -18.16 -11.01
C LYS A 137 -2.72 -17.56 -10.25
N VAL A 138 -2.94 -17.95 -8.99
CA VAL A 138 -4.06 -17.49 -8.17
C VAL A 138 -3.51 -16.61 -7.06
N ASP A 139 -3.81 -15.31 -7.14
CA ASP A 139 -3.51 -14.31 -6.09
C ASP A 139 -4.43 -14.53 -4.87
N ALA A 140 -4.25 -15.66 -4.20
CA ALA A 140 -4.96 -16.05 -2.99
C ALA A 140 -4.06 -16.88 -2.08
N TRP A 141 -4.02 -16.51 -0.80
CA TRP A 141 -3.31 -17.24 0.23
C TRP A 141 -4.25 -18.10 1.07
N LEU A 142 -3.74 -19.23 1.57
CA LEU A 142 -4.41 -20.10 2.52
C LEU A 142 -4.05 -19.69 3.95
N LEU A 143 -2.75 -19.56 4.24
CA LEU A 143 -2.23 -19.27 5.58
C LEU A 143 -1.35 -18.02 5.57
N HIS A 144 -1.56 -17.15 6.56
CA HIS A 144 -0.67 -16.10 7.01
C HIS A 144 -0.32 -16.36 8.48
N ALA A 145 0.89 -16.81 8.76
CA ALA A 145 1.38 -16.97 10.12
C ALA A 145 2.11 -15.70 10.56
N MET A 146 1.59 -15.00 11.57
CA MET A 146 2.17 -13.78 12.14
C MET A 146 3.19 -14.19 13.21
N THR A 147 4.47 -14.01 12.91
CA THR A 147 5.59 -14.44 13.76
C THR A 147 6.25 -13.29 14.52
N GLY A 148 5.79 -12.05 14.29
CA GLY A 148 6.39 -10.84 14.86
C GLY A 148 5.96 -10.51 16.28
N ASP A 149 4.98 -11.21 16.85
CA ASP A 149 4.53 -11.00 18.23
C ASP A 149 5.42 -11.77 19.22
N GLU A 150 5.68 -11.16 20.38
CA GLU A 150 6.57 -11.76 21.39
C GLU A 150 5.94 -13.02 22.01
N TRP A 151 4.65 -12.99 22.34
CA TRP A 151 4.05 -14.04 23.17
C TRP A 151 3.19 -15.03 22.40
N LEU A 152 2.73 -14.71 21.19
CA LEU A 152 1.77 -15.54 20.47
C LEU A 152 2.14 -15.64 19.01
N LEU A 153 2.04 -16.84 18.47
CA LEU A 153 1.97 -17.08 17.04
C LEU A 153 0.51 -16.96 16.61
N THR A 154 0.19 -16.00 15.74
CA THR A 154 -1.18 -15.87 15.21
C THR A 154 -1.27 -16.46 13.82
N LEU A 155 -1.98 -17.57 13.70
CA LEU A 155 -2.26 -18.27 12.45
C LEU A 155 -3.56 -17.73 11.84
N LYS A 156 -3.49 -17.14 10.65
CA LYS A 156 -4.66 -16.66 9.93
C LYS A 156 -4.90 -17.51 8.70
N PHE A 157 -6.10 -18.07 8.62
CA PHE A 157 -6.53 -18.90 7.49
C PHE A 157 -7.59 -18.19 6.66
N ARG A 158 -7.47 -18.28 5.34
CA ARG A 158 -8.50 -17.86 4.39
C ARG A 158 -9.25 -19.05 3.84
N VAL A 159 -10.56 -19.05 4.10
CA VAL A 159 -11.48 -20.10 3.70
C VAL A 159 -12.71 -19.49 3.03
N GLN A 160 -13.58 -20.30 2.45
CA GLN A 160 -14.84 -19.81 1.91
C GLN A 160 -15.74 -19.25 3.02
N LYS A 161 -16.65 -18.35 2.64
CA LYS A 161 -17.61 -17.77 3.58
C LYS A 161 -18.44 -18.83 4.28
N ARG A 162 -18.65 -18.62 5.58
CA ARG A 162 -19.49 -19.47 6.44
C ARG A 162 -18.99 -20.93 6.51
N THR A 163 -17.69 -21.15 6.38
CA THR A 163 -17.09 -22.48 6.60
C THR A 163 -17.05 -22.83 8.09
N PHE A 164 -16.68 -21.85 8.94
CA PHE A 164 -16.61 -22.04 10.39
C PHE A 164 -17.57 -21.12 11.14
N ASP A 165 -18.05 -21.63 12.28
CA ASP A 165 -18.69 -20.87 13.35
C ASP A 165 -17.69 -20.65 14.49
N GLU A 166 -17.66 -19.44 15.06
CA GLU A 166 -16.64 -19.05 16.05
C GLU A 166 -16.78 -19.85 17.34
N ALA A 167 -17.98 -19.93 17.91
CA ALA A 167 -18.20 -20.59 19.20
C ALA A 167 -17.95 -22.10 19.12
N THR A 168 -18.36 -22.72 18.01
CA THR A 168 -18.13 -24.14 17.77
C THR A 168 -16.65 -24.45 17.63
N LEU A 169 -15.90 -23.62 16.89
CA LEU A 169 -14.46 -23.82 16.68
C LEU A 169 -13.66 -23.54 17.96
N ASP A 170 -13.99 -22.48 18.69
CA ASP A 170 -13.36 -22.15 19.97
C ASP A 170 -13.52 -23.28 20.99
N ALA A 171 -14.74 -23.83 21.12
CA ALA A 171 -15.01 -24.96 21.99
C ALA A 171 -14.27 -26.24 21.56
N ALA A 172 -14.14 -26.50 20.24
CA ALA A 172 -13.44 -27.66 19.73
C ALA A 172 -11.92 -27.60 19.95
N LEU A 173 -11.31 -26.41 19.79
CA LEU A 173 -9.89 -26.20 20.03
C LEU A 173 -9.56 -26.11 21.52
N GLY A 174 -10.50 -25.64 22.35
CA GLY A 174 -10.36 -25.64 23.81
C GLY A 174 -9.18 -24.82 24.31
N LEU A 175 -8.80 -23.76 23.60
CA LEU A 175 -7.64 -22.94 23.94
C LEU A 175 -7.90 -22.15 25.21
N LYS A 176 -7.02 -22.31 26.19
CA LYS A 176 -7.11 -21.57 27.46
C LYS A 176 -6.98 -20.07 27.21
N PRO A 177 -7.85 -19.22 27.78
CA PRO A 177 -7.71 -17.77 27.71
C PRO A 177 -6.34 -17.31 28.21
N ILE A 178 -5.81 -16.23 27.63
CA ILE A 178 -4.47 -15.73 27.98
C ILE A 178 -4.40 -15.34 29.46
N ASP A 179 -5.45 -14.69 29.98
CA ASP A 179 -5.51 -14.24 31.37
C ASP A 179 -5.50 -15.41 32.39
N ASP A 180 -5.79 -16.64 31.96
CA ASP A 180 -5.75 -17.81 32.82
C ASP A 180 -4.37 -18.52 32.77
N ILE A 181 -3.45 -18.06 31.93
CA ILE A 181 -2.12 -18.67 31.74
C ILE A 181 -1.07 -17.88 32.53
N ASP A 182 -0.58 -18.46 33.62
CA ASP A 182 0.37 -17.81 34.53
C ASP A 182 1.73 -17.51 33.87
N GLU A 183 2.13 -18.31 32.88
CA GLU A 183 3.42 -18.18 32.19
C GLU A 183 3.46 -17.03 31.17
N ILE A 184 2.30 -16.51 30.74
CA ILE A 184 2.21 -15.44 29.73
C ILE A 184 2.07 -14.09 30.42
N GLN A 185 3.08 -13.24 30.27
CA GLN A 185 3.14 -11.92 30.94
C GLN A 185 2.38 -10.83 30.18
N VAL A 186 1.36 -11.20 29.40
CA VAL A 186 0.54 -10.29 28.61
C VAL A 186 -0.88 -10.35 29.10
N TYR A 187 -1.43 -9.20 29.49
CA TYR A 187 -2.85 -9.07 29.76
C TYR A 187 -3.61 -8.92 28.44
N GLY A 188 -4.59 -9.78 28.20
CA GLY A 188 -5.27 -9.82 26.92
C GLY A 188 -6.57 -10.62 26.96
N ARG A 189 -7.70 -9.94 27.19
CA ARG A 189 -9.05 -10.52 27.13
C ARG A 189 -9.54 -10.85 25.71
N GLY A 190 -8.66 -10.82 24.72
CA GLY A 190 -9.03 -11.12 23.34
C GLY A 190 -9.29 -12.62 23.19
N PRO A 191 -10.36 -13.04 22.51
CA PRO A 191 -10.56 -14.45 22.22
C PRO A 191 -9.40 -14.95 21.34
N ARG A 192 -8.92 -16.17 21.63
CA ARG A 192 -7.79 -16.79 20.93
C ARG A 192 -8.19 -17.36 19.58
N VAL A 193 -9.48 -17.64 19.41
CA VAL A 193 -10.11 -17.98 18.13
C VAL A 193 -11.01 -16.82 17.71
N LYS A 194 -10.86 -16.35 16.47
CA LYS A 194 -11.72 -15.32 15.88
C LYS A 194 -12.11 -15.72 14.47
N VAL A 195 -13.39 -15.59 14.14
CA VAL A 195 -13.93 -15.92 12.83
C VAL A 195 -14.68 -14.74 12.26
N ARG A 196 -14.25 -14.25 11.10
CA ARG A 196 -14.83 -13.07 10.45
C ARG A 196 -15.07 -13.29 8.97
N ASN A 197 -16.30 -13.03 8.53
CA ASN A 197 -16.59 -12.95 7.09
C ASN A 197 -16.03 -11.64 6.50
N LEU A 198 -15.19 -11.77 5.47
CA LEU A 198 -14.59 -10.63 4.77
C LEU A 198 -15.42 -10.23 3.54
N LYS A 199 -14.98 -9.20 2.82
CA LYS A 199 -15.55 -8.87 1.50
C LYS A 199 -15.15 -9.96 0.48
N GLY A 200 -16.06 -10.26 -0.46
CA GLY A 200 -15.84 -11.31 -1.46
C GLY A 200 -16.24 -12.69 -0.94
N PRO A 201 -15.64 -13.78 -1.45
CA PRO A 201 -15.99 -15.16 -1.06
C PRO A 201 -15.31 -15.63 0.23
N TRP A 202 -14.62 -14.74 0.95
CA TRP A 202 -13.71 -15.11 2.03
C TRP A 202 -14.30 -15.02 3.44
N GLN A 203 -13.91 -15.97 4.28
CA GLN A 203 -13.91 -15.91 5.73
C GLN A 203 -12.47 -16.03 6.21
N GLU A 204 -12.12 -15.25 7.22
CA GLU A 204 -10.84 -15.29 7.90
C GLU A 204 -11.03 -15.95 9.26
N VAL A 205 -10.23 -16.98 9.53
CA VAL A 205 -10.14 -17.62 10.84
C VAL A 205 -8.77 -17.30 11.42
N SER A 206 -8.74 -16.68 12.59
CA SER A 206 -7.51 -16.37 13.32
C SER A 206 -7.43 -17.24 14.57
N ILE A 207 -6.31 -17.94 14.76
CA ILE A 207 -6.02 -18.76 15.93
C ILE A 207 -4.68 -18.31 16.51
N SER A 208 -4.66 -17.87 17.76
CA SER A 208 -3.45 -17.41 18.45
C SER A 208 -2.94 -18.48 19.42
N VAL A 209 -1.72 -18.97 19.19
CA VAL A 209 -1.11 -20.12 19.89
C VAL A 209 0.20 -19.71 20.55
N HIS A 210 0.53 -20.35 21.67
CA HIS A 210 1.80 -20.16 22.38
C HIS A 210 2.64 -21.45 22.33
N TRP A 211 2.03 -22.61 22.58
CA TRP A 211 2.71 -23.91 22.60
C TRP A 211 2.28 -24.81 21.45
N LEU A 212 3.16 -25.72 21.04
CA LEU A 212 2.84 -26.77 20.08
C LEU A 212 1.68 -27.65 20.58
N ALA A 213 1.66 -28.00 21.87
CA ALA A 213 0.65 -28.88 22.45
C ALA A 213 -0.80 -28.35 22.32
N GLU A 214 -0.98 -27.06 22.07
CA GLU A 214 -2.30 -26.45 21.83
C GLU A 214 -2.88 -26.80 20.46
N ILE A 215 -2.02 -27.17 19.50
CA ILE A 215 -2.38 -27.46 18.12
C ILE A 215 -1.96 -28.85 17.66
N ASP A 216 -1.09 -29.54 18.40
CA ASP A 216 -0.84 -30.97 18.20
C ASP A 216 -2.01 -31.79 18.78
N THR A 217 -3.20 -31.56 18.22
CA THR A 217 -4.46 -32.16 18.66
C THR A 217 -5.27 -32.65 17.45
N PRO A 218 -6.11 -33.69 17.64
CA PRO A 218 -7.02 -34.13 16.59
C PRO A 218 -8.00 -33.04 16.13
N ALA A 219 -8.45 -32.18 17.05
CA ALA A 219 -9.38 -31.09 16.75
C ALA A 219 -8.75 -30.04 15.82
N PHE A 220 -7.49 -29.67 16.07
CA PHE A 220 -6.77 -28.75 15.19
C PHE A 220 -6.50 -29.38 13.82
N ARG A 221 -6.17 -30.68 13.78
CA ARG A 221 -6.02 -31.43 12.53
C ARG A 221 -7.30 -31.39 11.68
N GLU A 222 -8.45 -31.68 12.28
CA GLU A 222 -9.76 -31.64 11.60
C GLU A 222 -10.10 -30.22 11.10
N PHE A 223 -9.81 -29.20 11.91
CA PHE A 223 -9.92 -27.81 11.51
C PHE A 223 -9.08 -27.53 10.25
N LEU A 224 -7.81 -27.92 10.26
CA LEU A 224 -6.89 -27.65 9.17
C LEU A 224 -7.30 -28.39 7.89
N GLU A 225 -7.78 -29.63 7.99
CA GLU A 225 -8.30 -30.39 6.84
C GLU A 225 -9.50 -29.68 6.21
N THR A 226 -10.41 -29.19 7.05
CA THR A 226 -11.59 -28.44 6.61
C THR A 226 -11.20 -27.12 5.95
N ALA A 227 -10.20 -26.42 6.51
CA ALA A 227 -9.70 -25.17 5.96
C ALA A 227 -9.05 -25.37 4.57
N VAL A 228 -8.17 -26.38 4.46
CA VAL A 228 -7.54 -26.78 3.20
C VAL A 228 -8.63 -27.15 2.18
N ALA A 229 -9.55 -28.06 2.52
CA ALA A 229 -10.63 -28.48 1.60
C ALA A 229 -11.53 -27.31 1.16
N SER A 230 -11.83 -26.36 2.06
CA SER A 230 -12.58 -25.15 1.71
C SER A 230 -11.84 -24.26 0.72
N PHE A 231 -10.52 -24.08 0.91
CA PHE A 231 -9.69 -23.33 -0.01
C PHE A 231 -9.57 -24.01 -1.38
N GLY A 232 -9.49 -25.35 -1.42
CA GLY A 232 -9.45 -26.13 -2.65
C GLY A 232 -10.69 -25.94 -3.51
N ARG A 233 -11.88 -26.04 -2.89
CA ARG A 233 -13.15 -25.75 -3.57
C ARG A 233 -13.18 -24.35 -4.17
N TYR A 234 -12.57 -23.36 -3.50
CA TYR A 234 -12.44 -22.02 -4.07
C TYR A 234 -11.52 -21.99 -5.29
N LEU A 235 -10.37 -22.66 -5.24
CA LEU A 235 -9.44 -22.74 -6.37
C LEU A 235 -10.07 -23.47 -7.57
N GLU A 236 -10.78 -24.57 -7.33
CA GLU A 236 -11.51 -25.32 -8.36
C GLU A 236 -12.60 -24.48 -9.01
N GLN A 237 -13.45 -23.82 -8.21
CA GLN A 237 -14.49 -22.89 -8.72
C GLN A 237 -13.86 -21.75 -9.54
N ARG A 238 -12.71 -21.22 -9.11
CA ARG A 238 -11.95 -20.20 -9.84
C ARG A 238 -11.40 -20.71 -11.18
N GLN A 239 -10.97 -21.97 -11.26
CA GLN A 239 -10.50 -22.57 -12.51
C GLN A 239 -11.66 -22.86 -13.48
N GLN A 240 -12.81 -23.28 -12.94
CA GLN A 240 -13.98 -23.67 -13.73
C GLN A 240 -14.78 -22.50 -14.30
N ASP A 241 -14.58 -21.26 -13.82
CA ASP A 241 -15.27 -20.07 -14.35
C ASP A 241 -14.34 -18.97 -14.90
N PRO A 242 -13.79 -19.16 -16.13
CA PRO A 242 -13.00 -18.13 -16.82
C PRO A 242 -13.80 -16.84 -17.12
N ALA A 243 -15.14 -16.90 -17.08
CA ALA A 243 -15.99 -15.74 -17.37
C ALA A 243 -15.94 -14.68 -16.25
N GLU A 244 -15.58 -15.06 -15.02
CA GLU A 244 -15.30 -14.13 -13.92
C GLU A 244 -13.87 -13.56 -13.94
N LEU A 245 -12.92 -14.23 -14.60
CA LEU A 245 -11.51 -13.82 -14.65
C LEU A 245 -11.27 -12.61 -15.56
N MET A 246 -11.99 -12.50 -16.67
CA MET A 246 -11.83 -11.41 -17.65
C MET A 246 -13.17 -10.88 -18.18
N PRO A 247 -14.03 -10.31 -17.32
CA PRO A 247 -15.35 -9.80 -17.71
C PRO A 247 -15.30 -8.78 -18.84
N TRP A 248 -14.19 -8.04 -18.98
CA TRP A 248 -13.98 -7.08 -20.07
C TRP A 248 -13.87 -7.72 -21.46
N LYS A 249 -13.29 -8.92 -21.58
CA LYS A 249 -13.19 -9.62 -22.88
C LYS A 249 -14.56 -10.06 -23.41
N LYS A 250 -15.50 -10.38 -22.52
CA LYS A 250 -16.86 -10.80 -22.89
C LYS A 250 -17.82 -9.63 -23.06
N LEU A 251 -17.78 -8.67 -22.13
CA LEU A 251 -18.68 -7.52 -22.15
C LEU A 251 -18.23 -6.43 -23.13
N GLY A 252 -16.95 -6.41 -23.52
CA GLY A 252 -16.37 -5.43 -24.45
C GLY A 252 -16.67 -4.00 -23.99
N ARG A 253 -17.24 -3.18 -24.89
CA ARG A 253 -17.70 -1.81 -24.61
C ARG A 253 -18.52 -1.69 -23.32
N LYS A 254 -19.43 -2.64 -23.04
CA LYS A 254 -20.29 -2.61 -21.84
C LYS A 254 -19.46 -2.66 -20.55
N TRP A 255 -18.33 -3.37 -20.51
CA TRP A 255 -17.47 -3.38 -19.32
C TRP A 255 -16.93 -2.00 -18.99
N HIS A 256 -16.52 -1.24 -20.00
CA HIS A 256 -15.90 0.07 -19.80
C HIS A 256 -16.89 1.07 -19.21
N LEU A 257 -18.17 1.00 -19.60
CA LEU A 257 -19.25 1.82 -19.07
C LEU A 257 -19.67 1.43 -17.63
N LEU A 258 -19.49 0.16 -17.23
CA LEU A 258 -19.81 -0.28 -15.87
C LEU A 258 -18.91 0.36 -14.82
N ARG A 259 -19.47 0.70 -13.65
CA ARG A 259 -18.68 1.11 -12.47
C ARG A 259 -17.91 -0.05 -11.82
N LYS A 260 -18.16 -1.31 -12.24
CA LYS A 260 -17.33 -2.46 -11.84
C LYS A 260 -15.94 -2.34 -12.49
N GLY A 261 -14.88 -2.67 -11.74
CA GLY A 261 -13.50 -2.66 -12.24
C GLY A 261 -12.62 -1.48 -11.84
N PHE A 262 -13.13 -0.50 -11.08
CA PHE A 262 -12.27 0.54 -10.49
C PHE A 262 -11.47 -0.01 -9.30
N PRO A 263 -10.16 0.28 -9.20
CA PRO A 263 -9.37 -0.05 -8.03
C PRO A 263 -9.81 0.84 -6.84
N SER A 264 -10.15 0.22 -5.71
CA SER A 264 -10.66 0.83 -4.46
C SER A 264 -12.12 1.30 -4.50
N GLY A 265 -12.88 0.99 -3.44
CA GLY A 265 -14.27 1.42 -3.21
C GLY A 265 -14.42 2.91 -2.88
N LYS A 266 -13.52 3.75 -3.42
CA LYS A 266 -13.48 5.19 -3.21
C LYS A 266 -14.18 5.89 -4.38
N LYS A 267 -14.67 7.12 -4.16
CA LYS A 267 -15.46 7.89 -5.13
C LYS A 267 -14.75 8.05 -6.48
N VAL A 268 -15.51 7.92 -7.57
CA VAL A 268 -15.11 8.23 -8.96
C VAL A 268 -15.53 9.67 -9.27
N PHE A 269 -14.63 10.45 -9.87
CA PHE A 269 -14.81 11.91 -10.02
C PHE A 269 -15.37 12.34 -11.39
N TRP A 270 -15.92 11.40 -12.16
CA TRP A 270 -16.42 11.68 -13.50
C TRP A 270 -17.74 10.96 -13.79
N GLU A 271 -18.58 11.60 -14.61
CA GLU A 271 -19.96 11.20 -14.94
C GLU A 271 -19.99 10.06 -15.96
N ALA A 272 -20.86 9.06 -15.77
CA ALA A 272 -20.85 7.86 -16.62
C ALA A 272 -21.02 8.20 -18.11
N ASP A 273 -21.94 9.12 -18.39
CA ASP A 273 -22.29 9.59 -19.73
C ASP A 273 -21.12 10.25 -20.46
N THR A 274 -20.15 10.82 -19.73
CA THR A 274 -18.95 11.42 -20.34
C THR A 274 -18.14 10.39 -21.13
N LEU A 275 -18.08 9.14 -20.66
CA LEU A 275 -17.33 8.10 -21.36
C LEU A 275 -18.06 7.61 -22.60
N ASP A 276 -19.38 7.42 -22.51
CA ASP A 276 -20.17 6.96 -23.65
C ASP A 276 -20.15 7.99 -24.77
N ARG A 277 -20.30 9.28 -24.42
CA ARG A 277 -20.20 10.38 -25.38
C ARG A 277 -18.82 10.47 -26.04
N LEU A 278 -17.76 10.18 -25.30
CA LEU A 278 -16.40 10.16 -25.85
C LEU A 278 -16.18 8.97 -26.80
N PHE A 279 -16.75 7.80 -26.49
CA PHE A 279 -16.72 6.66 -27.41
C PHE A 279 -17.45 6.97 -28.70
N ASP A 280 -18.66 7.53 -28.62
CA ASP A 280 -19.43 7.91 -29.81
C ASP A 280 -18.67 8.93 -30.66
N LEU A 281 -18.05 9.94 -30.03
CA LEU A 281 -17.26 10.95 -30.74
C LEU A 281 -16.05 10.34 -31.48
N VAL A 282 -15.32 9.43 -30.85
CA VAL A 282 -14.18 8.77 -31.50
C VAL A 282 -14.64 7.82 -32.60
N GLU A 283 -15.70 7.05 -32.38
CA GLU A 283 -16.26 6.15 -33.40
C GLU A 283 -16.82 6.92 -34.61
N GLU A 284 -17.40 8.11 -34.40
CA GLU A 284 -17.87 9.00 -35.47
C GLU A 284 -16.72 9.58 -36.30
N LEU A 285 -15.65 10.03 -35.64
CA LEU A 285 -14.52 10.70 -36.30
C LEU A 285 -13.47 9.73 -36.87
N ALA A 286 -13.42 8.49 -36.39
CA ALA A 286 -12.45 7.48 -36.78
C ALA A 286 -13.13 6.25 -37.44
N PRO A 287 -13.90 6.43 -38.54
CA PRO A 287 -14.67 5.34 -39.16
C PRO A 287 -13.80 4.21 -39.74
N ASN A 288 -12.52 4.49 -39.99
CA ASN A 288 -11.55 3.54 -40.53
C ASN A 288 -10.68 2.88 -39.44
N HIS A 289 -10.98 3.09 -38.16
CA HIS A 289 -10.27 2.48 -37.05
C HIS A 289 -11.03 1.30 -36.47
N GLU A 290 -10.32 0.23 -36.17
CA GLU A 290 -10.88 -0.94 -35.50
C GLU A 290 -10.83 -0.77 -33.98
N ALA A 291 -11.99 -0.85 -33.33
CA ALA A 291 -12.12 -0.76 -31.89
C ALA A 291 -11.80 -2.09 -31.20
N THR A 292 -10.74 -2.11 -30.39
CA THR A 292 -10.34 -3.25 -29.57
C THR A 292 -10.67 -3.04 -28.10
N TRP A 293 -11.48 -3.95 -27.55
CA TRP A 293 -11.99 -3.92 -26.17
C TRP A 293 -11.35 -4.97 -25.24
N THR A 294 -10.21 -5.53 -25.63
CA THR A 294 -9.54 -6.62 -24.91
C THR A 294 -8.79 -6.16 -23.66
N GLY A 295 -8.56 -4.86 -23.52
CA GLY A 295 -7.90 -4.25 -22.37
C GLY A 295 -8.83 -4.10 -21.17
N ARG A 296 -8.33 -4.45 -19.98
CA ARG A 296 -9.13 -4.35 -18.73
C ARG A 296 -9.55 -2.91 -18.40
N THR A 297 -8.69 -1.95 -18.69
CA THR A 297 -8.85 -0.55 -18.29
C THR A 297 -8.78 0.41 -19.47
N VAL A 298 -8.39 -0.08 -20.65
CA VAL A 298 -8.16 0.71 -21.85
C VAL A 298 -8.96 0.12 -23.00
N ALA A 299 -9.61 0.99 -23.75
CA ALA A 299 -10.16 0.71 -25.07
C ALA A 299 -9.26 1.38 -26.10
N THR A 300 -8.98 0.70 -27.21
CA THR A 300 -8.03 1.18 -28.23
C THR A 300 -8.72 1.20 -29.58
N TRP A 301 -8.48 2.23 -30.37
CA TRP A 301 -8.83 2.29 -31.79
C TRP A 301 -7.53 2.39 -32.57
N THR A 302 -7.30 1.41 -33.43
CA THR A 302 -6.12 1.36 -34.31
C THR A 302 -6.57 1.52 -35.76
N PRO A 303 -5.85 2.29 -36.58
CA PRO A 303 -6.13 2.39 -38.01
C PRO A 303 -6.13 1.01 -38.66
N ALA A 304 -7.07 0.74 -39.57
CA ALA A 304 -7.07 -0.52 -40.32
C ALA A 304 -5.74 -0.70 -41.09
N SER A 305 -5.08 -1.84 -40.89
CA SER A 305 -3.84 -2.19 -41.59
C SER A 305 -4.16 -2.59 -43.03
N ASN A 306 -4.00 -1.66 -43.97
CA ASN A 306 -3.97 -1.96 -45.41
C ASN A 306 -2.53 -1.93 -45.92
N GLY A 307 -1.72 -2.91 -45.51
CA GLY A 307 -0.37 -3.15 -46.06
C GLY A 307 0.69 -2.10 -45.68
N ASP A 308 1.69 -2.55 -44.92
CA ASP A 308 3.02 -1.97 -44.61
C ASP A 308 3.19 -0.47 -44.27
N ASN A 309 2.13 0.32 -44.21
CA ASN A 309 2.18 1.71 -43.75
C ASN A 309 0.88 2.09 -43.03
N SER A 310 0.76 1.70 -41.75
CA SER A 310 -0.32 2.16 -40.87
C SER A 310 -0.08 3.62 -40.46
N SER A 311 -0.36 4.57 -41.36
CA SER A 311 -0.08 6.00 -41.17
C SER A 311 -1.14 6.76 -40.36
N GLY A 312 -1.98 6.08 -39.57
CA GLY A 312 -3.03 6.72 -38.79
C GLY A 312 -2.65 7.01 -37.33
N THR A 313 -3.46 7.83 -36.66
CA THR A 313 -3.32 8.11 -35.23
C THR A 313 -3.95 6.99 -34.40
N ASP A 314 -3.16 6.40 -33.51
CA ASP A 314 -3.68 5.44 -32.52
C ASP A 314 -4.41 6.21 -31.42
N VAL A 315 -5.61 5.73 -31.08
CA VAL A 315 -6.40 6.30 -29.98
C VAL A 315 -6.49 5.30 -28.85
N ARG A 316 -6.23 5.75 -27.63
CA ARG A 316 -6.39 4.95 -26.41
C ARG A 316 -7.22 5.73 -25.41
N ILE A 317 -8.28 5.11 -24.90
CA ILE A 317 -9.13 5.69 -23.85
C ILE A 317 -8.99 4.86 -22.59
N TYR A 318 -8.46 5.47 -21.53
CA TYR A 318 -8.36 4.86 -20.20
C TYR A 318 -9.61 5.13 -19.38
N THR A 319 -10.32 4.06 -19.05
CA THR A 319 -11.72 4.06 -18.58
C THR A 319 -11.85 3.74 -17.09
N LYS A 320 -10.80 3.26 -16.42
CA LYS A 320 -10.86 2.84 -15.00
C LYS A 320 -9.96 3.68 -14.08
N ARG A 321 -9.69 4.93 -14.48
CA ARG A 321 -8.96 5.91 -13.66
C ARG A 321 -9.97 6.75 -12.87
N ARG A 322 -9.75 6.89 -11.56
CA ARG A 322 -10.70 7.57 -10.66
C ARG A 322 -10.74 9.09 -10.89
N GLY A 323 -9.61 9.68 -11.27
CA GLY A 323 -9.44 11.12 -11.46
C GLY A 323 -10.01 11.68 -12.76
N GLY A 324 -10.39 10.83 -13.72
CA GLY A 324 -10.94 11.23 -15.01
C GLY A 324 -10.77 10.15 -16.06
N ILE A 325 -11.38 10.35 -17.23
CA ILE A 325 -11.20 9.54 -18.43
C ILE A 325 -10.02 10.14 -19.20
N ASP A 326 -8.99 9.35 -19.49
CA ASP A 326 -7.84 9.84 -20.26
C ASP A 326 -7.97 9.37 -21.72
N LEU A 327 -8.14 10.33 -22.64
CA LEU A 327 -7.93 10.15 -24.06
C LEU A 327 -6.44 10.35 -24.35
N VAL A 328 -5.85 9.43 -25.08
CA VAL A 328 -4.46 9.47 -25.52
C VAL A 328 -4.42 9.27 -27.02
N LEU A 329 -3.80 10.22 -27.71
CA LEU A 329 -3.59 10.19 -29.15
C LEU A 329 -2.09 10.07 -29.41
N LEU A 330 -1.71 9.15 -30.30
CA LEU A 330 -0.34 9.06 -30.79
C LEU A 330 -0.27 9.69 -32.19
N VAL A 331 0.34 10.86 -32.28
CA VAL A 331 0.32 11.73 -33.46
C VAL A 331 1.75 12.01 -33.96
N GLU A 332 1.88 12.53 -35.18
CA GLU A 332 3.19 12.93 -35.68
C GLU A 332 3.80 14.05 -34.83
N PRO A 333 5.13 14.05 -34.61
CA PRO A 333 5.79 15.07 -33.81
C PRO A 333 5.47 16.49 -34.27
N GLY A 334 5.05 17.35 -33.35
CA GLY A 334 4.73 18.75 -33.63
C GLY A 334 3.42 18.98 -34.40
N SER A 335 2.65 17.93 -34.72
CA SER A 335 1.34 18.07 -35.39
C SER A 335 0.31 18.81 -34.54
N ILE A 336 0.38 18.67 -33.21
CA ILE A 336 -0.48 19.38 -32.26
C ILE A 336 0.39 20.22 -31.33
N ALA A 337 0.21 21.54 -31.38
CA ALA A 337 0.83 22.44 -30.42
C ALA A 337 0.04 22.50 -29.10
N LEU A 338 0.73 22.69 -27.96
CA LEU A 338 0.08 22.79 -26.64
C LEU A 338 -1.00 23.89 -26.58
N GLY A 339 -0.76 25.01 -27.28
CA GLY A 339 -1.75 26.10 -27.38
C GLY A 339 -3.06 25.68 -28.05
N ARG A 340 -3.03 24.74 -29.00
CA ARG A 340 -4.20 24.24 -29.73
C ARG A 340 -5.17 23.46 -28.82
N ILE A 341 -4.64 22.84 -27.78
CA ILE A 341 -5.41 22.03 -26.82
C ILE A 341 -5.55 22.72 -25.46
N ALA A 342 -5.11 23.97 -25.31
CA ALA A 342 -5.01 24.65 -24.02
C ALA A 342 -6.36 24.92 -23.34
N SER A 343 -7.46 24.85 -24.06
CA SER A 343 -8.84 24.96 -23.56
C SER A 343 -9.48 23.59 -23.27
N LEU A 344 -8.91 22.51 -23.79
CA LEU A 344 -9.55 21.20 -23.80
C LEU A 344 -9.35 20.43 -22.49
N GLY A 345 -10.41 19.72 -22.09
CA GLY A 345 -10.40 18.82 -20.93
C GLY A 345 -10.20 19.51 -19.57
N HIS A 346 -10.08 18.68 -18.55
CA HIS A 346 -9.69 19.05 -17.19
C HIS A 346 -8.17 19.15 -17.03
N GLU A 347 -7.43 18.22 -17.64
CA GLU A 347 -5.96 18.23 -17.70
C GLU A 347 -5.53 17.89 -19.13
N ARG A 348 -4.39 18.44 -19.56
CA ARG A 348 -3.75 18.13 -20.84
C ARG A 348 -2.24 18.03 -20.69
N GLU A 349 -1.63 17.22 -21.53
CA GLU A 349 -0.19 17.00 -21.57
C GLU A 349 0.21 16.57 -22.98
N ILE A 350 1.38 17.01 -23.42
CA ILE A 350 2.06 16.49 -24.61
C ILE A 350 3.42 15.98 -24.14
N SER A 351 3.72 14.72 -24.44
CA SER A 351 4.96 14.06 -24.07
C SER A 351 5.50 13.25 -25.25
N GLN A 352 6.81 13.10 -25.36
CA GLN A 352 7.42 12.28 -26.41
C GLN A 352 7.24 10.79 -26.10
N HIS A 353 6.73 10.02 -27.05
CA HIS A 353 6.58 8.56 -26.93
C HIS A 353 7.86 7.84 -27.37
N SER A 354 8.08 6.61 -26.91
CA SER A 354 9.27 5.82 -27.25
C SER A 354 9.40 5.48 -28.75
N SER A 355 8.30 5.61 -29.50
CA SER A 355 8.29 5.45 -30.96
C SER A 355 8.74 6.71 -31.71
N GLY A 356 9.13 7.76 -31.01
CA GLY A 356 9.49 9.06 -31.59
C GLY A 356 8.31 9.96 -31.96
N ARG A 357 7.06 9.47 -31.82
CA ARG A 357 5.80 10.20 -32.03
C ARG A 357 5.43 11.03 -30.79
N ASP A 358 4.56 12.04 -30.97
CA ASP A 358 4.02 12.80 -29.85
C ASP A 358 2.80 12.08 -29.25
N GLN A 359 2.76 12.01 -27.93
CA GLN A 359 1.63 11.50 -27.16
C GLN A 359 0.86 12.68 -26.57
N VAL A 360 -0.34 12.94 -27.11
CA VAL A 360 -1.25 13.96 -26.60
C VAL A 360 -2.24 13.29 -25.64
N ARG A 361 -2.23 13.70 -24.37
CA ARG A 361 -3.13 13.19 -23.33
C ARG A 361 -4.11 14.27 -22.91
N LEU A 362 -5.41 14.00 -23.03
CA LEU A 362 -6.50 14.84 -22.55
C LEU A 362 -7.31 14.09 -21.49
N ARG A 363 -7.58 14.71 -20.34
CA ARG A 363 -8.39 14.13 -19.27
C ARG A 363 -9.75 14.79 -19.19
N PHE A 364 -10.82 14.01 -19.13
CA PHE A 364 -12.20 14.48 -19.00
C PHE A 364 -12.82 14.04 -17.67
N ARG A 365 -13.67 14.90 -17.11
CA ARG A 365 -14.50 14.61 -15.91
C ARG A 365 -15.99 14.82 -16.15
N ARG A 366 -16.36 15.68 -17.10
CA ARG A 366 -17.74 16.10 -17.36
C ARG A 366 -18.05 16.02 -18.85
N THR A 367 -19.31 15.79 -19.17
CA THR A 367 -19.77 15.58 -20.55
C THR A 367 -19.56 16.83 -21.42
N ASN A 368 -19.77 18.03 -20.86
CA ASN A 368 -19.56 19.30 -21.57
C ASN A 368 -18.10 19.52 -22.05
N GLN A 369 -17.12 18.82 -21.46
CA GLN A 369 -15.73 18.90 -21.91
C GLN A 369 -15.48 18.05 -23.16
N VAL A 370 -16.24 16.96 -23.33
CA VAL A 370 -16.21 16.10 -24.52
C VAL A 370 -17.02 16.75 -25.65
N GLU A 371 -18.09 17.47 -25.31
CA GLU A 371 -18.91 18.20 -26.28
C GLU A 371 -18.31 19.56 -26.70
N HIS A 372 -17.10 19.88 -26.25
CA HIS A 372 -16.45 21.13 -26.61
C HIS A 372 -16.17 21.16 -28.12
N PRO A 373 -16.63 22.18 -28.88
CA PRO A 373 -16.50 22.19 -30.34
C PRO A 373 -15.05 22.09 -30.84
N GLU A 374 -14.11 22.71 -30.12
CA GLU A 374 -12.68 22.61 -30.46
C GLU A 374 -12.12 21.20 -30.29
N LEU A 375 -12.70 20.35 -29.41
CA LEU A 375 -12.27 18.96 -29.30
C LEU A 375 -12.58 18.21 -30.59
N GLN A 376 -13.80 18.34 -31.10
CA GLN A 376 -14.19 17.72 -32.37
C GLN A 376 -13.31 18.21 -33.53
N ALA A 377 -13.01 19.51 -33.58
CA ALA A 377 -12.12 20.08 -34.58
C ALA A 377 -10.71 19.45 -34.52
N VAL A 378 -10.09 19.39 -33.34
CA VAL A 378 -8.76 18.80 -33.15
C VAL A 378 -8.75 17.31 -33.47
N LEU A 379 -9.79 16.56 -33.07
CA LEU A 379 -9.86 15.13 -33.36
C LEU A 379 -10.05 14.86 -34.86
N SER A 380 -10.84 15.67 -35.56
CA SER A 380 -11.03 15.56 -37.02
C SER A 380 -9.77 15.88 -37.82
N GLU A 381 -8.81 16.61 -37.24
CA GLU A 381 -7.51 16.92 -37.86
C GLU A 381 -6.55 15.71 -37.83
N VAL A 382 -6.75 14.77 -36.91
CA VAL A 382 -5.80 13.68 -36.63
C VAL A 382 -6.35 12.27 -36.76
N LEU A 383 -7.68 12.09 -36.74
CA LEU A 383 -8.38 10.81 -36.93
C LEU A 383 -8.93 10.72 -38.35
#